data_AF-A0A0B5GXT1-F1
#
_entry.id   AF-A0A0B5GXT1-F1
#
_cell.length_a   1.000
_cell.length_b   1.000
_cell.length_c   1.000
_cell.angle_alpha   90.00
_cell.angle_beta   90.00
_cell.angle_gamma   90.00
#
_symmetry.space_group_name_H-M   'P 1'
#
loop_
_entity.id
_entity.type
_entity.pdbx_description
1 polymer ?
#
loop_
_entity_poly.entity_id
_entity_poly.type
_entity_poly.pdbx_seq_one_letter_code
_entity_poly.pdbx_strand_id
1 'polypeptide(L)' 'MVRPLNCIVAVSQNMGIGKNGDLPWPPLRNEFRYFQRM' A
#
# COMPACT_ATOMS: atom_id res chain seq x y z
N MET A 1 -7.53 12.70 -25.51
CA MET A 1 -7.40 13.14 -24.11
C MET A 1 -6.91 11.95 -23.29
N VAL A 2 -5.79 12.05 -22.59
CA VAL A 2 -5.25 10.96 -21.76
C VAL A 2 -5.98 10.94 -20.42
N ARG A 3 -6.37 9.76 -19.93
CA ARG A 3 -7.01 9.61 -18.61
C ARG A 3 -5.92 9.59 -17.51
N PRO A 4 -6.14 10.25 -16.36
CA PRO A 4 -5.21 10.18 -15.25
C PRO A 4 -5.13 8.75 -14.67
N LEU A 5 -3.93 8.36 -14.23
CA LEU A 5 -3.68 7.11 -13.50
C LEU A 5 -3.55 7.43 -12.01
N ASN A 6 -4.29 6.69 -11.17
CA ASN A 6 -4.19 6.79 -9.72
C ASN A 6 -3.31 5.64 -9.20
N CYS A 7 -2.34 5.98 -8.34
CA CYS A 7 -1.49 5.01 -7.64
C CYS A 7 -1.60 5.21 -6.14
N ILE A 8 -1.71 4.11 -5.40
CA ILE A 8 -1.74 4.09 -3.94
C ILE A 8 -0.75 3.05 -3.43
N VAL A 9 -0.04 3.36 -2.34
CA VAL A 9 0.91 2.45 -1.70
C VAL A 9 0.95 2.70 -0.20
N ALA A 10 1.07 1.63 0.59
CA ALA A 10 1.42 1.73 2.01
C ALA A 10 2.94 1.70 2.15
N VAL A 11 3.49 2.52 3.04
CA VAL A 11 4.93 2.67 3.23
C VAL A 11 5.30 2.66 4.71
N SER A 12 6.49 2.18 5.04
CA SER A 12 7.09 2.36 6.36
C SER A 12 7.67 3.77 6.51
N GLN A 13 8.09 4.14 7.73
CA GLN A 13 8.68 5.46 8.02
C GLN A 13 9.88 5.81 7.11
N ASN A 14 10.62 4.80 6.66
CA ASN A 14 11.75 4.92 5.74
C ASN A 14 11.36 4.66 4.26
N MET A 15 10.08 4.77 3.91
CA MET A 15 9.54 4.55 2.56
C MET A 15 9.69 3.12 2.00
N GLY A 16 9.93 2.13 2.87
CA GLY A 16 9.95 0.71 2.48
C GLY A 16 8.55 0.17 2.21
N ILE A 17 8.42 -0.69 1.18
CA ILE A 17 7.13 -1.26 0.74
C ILE A 17 7.06 -2.79 0.86
N GLY A 18 8.21 -3.45 1.01
CA GLY A 18 8.31 -4.91 1.03
C GLY A 18 9.63 -5.39 1.59
N LYS A 19 9.66 -6.62 2.07
CA LYS A 19 10.85 -7.34 2.55
C LYS A 19 10.69 -8.82 2.22
N ASN A 20 11.60 -9.37 1.41
CA ASN A 20 11.61 -10.79 1.02
C ASN A 20 10.30 -11.30 0.36
N GLY A 21 9.58 -10.45 -0.37
CA GLY A 21 8.30 -10.79 -0.99
C GLY A 21 7.06 -10.54 -0.12
N ASP A 22 7.27 -10.19 1.16
CA ASP A 22 6.19 -9.87 2.10
C ASP A 22 6.12 -8.38 2.42
N LEU A 23 5.03 -7.96 3.06
CA LEU A 23 4.95 -6.63 3.66
C LEU A 23 5.92 -6.53 4.85
N PRO A 24 6.60 -5.38 5.05
CA PRO A 24 7.60 -5.25 6.11
C PRO A 24 6.98 -5.05 7.50
N TRP A 25 5.65 -5.12 7.61
CA TRP A 25 4.85 -4.99 8.84
C TRP A 25 3.87 -6.16 8.98
N PRO A 26 3.39 -6.45 10.21
CA PRO A 26 2.33 -7.44 10.42
C PRO A 26 1.00 -6.99 9.76
N PRO A 27 0.01 -7.88 9.60
CA PRO A 27 -1.26 -7.55 8.95
C PRO A 27 -1.98 -6.36 9.61
N LEU A 28 -2.15 -5.27 8.84
CA LEU A 28 -2.81 -4.05 9.30
C LEU A 28 -4.25 -4.00 8.78
N ARG A 29 -5.20 -4.45 9.61
CA ARG A 29 -6.59 -4.71 9.18
C ARG A 29 -7.32 -3.45 8.69
N ASN A 30 -7.01 -2.26 9.21
CA ASN A 30 -7.70 -1.03 8.84
C ASN A 30 -7.25 -0.53 7.45
N GLU A 31 -5.98 -0.72 7.15
CA GLU A 31 -5.30 -0.36 5.92
C GLU A 31 -5.79 -1.28 4.80
N PHE A 32 -5.88 -2.59 5.06
CA PHE A 32 -6.54 -3.52 4.13
C PHE A 32 -8.00 -3.12 3.86
N ARG A 33 -8.77 -2.72 4.88
CA ARG A 33 -10.14 -2.20 4.68
C ARG A 33 -10.16 -0.91 3.87
N TYR A 34 -9.15 -0.05 4.01
CA TYR A 34 -9.01 1.18 3.23
C TYR A 34 -8.72 0.84 1.75
N PHE A 35 -7.72 -0.02 1.49
CA PHE A 35 -7.41 -0.50 0.14
C PHE A 35 -8.58 -1.20 -0.53
N GLN A 36 -9.39 -1.96 0.20
CA GLN A 36 -10.57 -2.63 -0.35
C GLN A 36 -11.69 -1.65 -0.77
N ARG A 37 -11.71 -0.43 -0.21
CA ARG A 37 -12.70 0.61 -0.53
C ARG A 37 -12.26 1.57 -1.62
N MET A 38 -10.97 1.54 -1.99
CA MET A 38 -10.39 2.27 -3.10
C MET A 38 -10.72 1.57 -4.42
#